data_AF-A0A7E6FDB6-F1
#
_entry.id   AF-A0A7E6FDB6-F1
#
_cell.length_a   1.000
_cell.length_b   1.000
_cell.length_c   1.000
_cell.angle_alpha   90.00
_cell.angle_beta   90.00
_cell.angle_gamma   90.00
#
_symmetry.space_group_name_H-M   'P 1'
#
loop_
_entity.id
_entity.type
_entity.pdbx_description
1 polymer ?
#
loop_
_entity_poly.entity_id
_entity_poly.type
_entity_poly.pdbx_seq_one_letter_code
_entity_poly.pdbx_strand_id
1 'polypeptide(L)'
;MDMSFLSFFPSEPHLIDSAYNLVVDAIYGSCHKERITGDFASVLETLKKIENPLVSLDIPSGWDIENGCLDGLQPSMLISLTCPKLCAHHFQGQHHYLGGWYTPRTLEIWYELNLPQYAGMDYAYQAYQKHY
;
A
#
# COMPACT_ATOMS: atom_id res chain seq x y z
N MET A 1 9.24 -17.01 -13.67
CA MET A 1 9.83 -16.16 -12.62
C MET A 1 10.01 -17.09 -11.42
N ASP A 2 11.24 -17.50 -11.12
CA ASP A 2 11.54 -18.37 -9.96
C ASP A 2 11.61 -17.50 -8.70
N MET A 3 10.47 -17.30 -8.04
CA MET A 3 10.46 -16.74 -6.69
C MET A 3 10.28 -17.86 -5.69
N SER A 4 11.20 -17.94 -4.74
CA SER A 4 11.11 -18.88 -3.62
C SER A 4 9.97 -18.50 -2.69
N PHE A 5 9.14 -19.47 -2.33
CA PHE A 5 8.15 -19.30 -1.27
C PHE A 5 8.76 -19.65 0.07
N LEU A 6 8.39 -18.90 1.10
CA LEU A 6 8.68 -19.26 2.48
C LEU A 6 7.77 -20.42 2.88
N SER A 7 8.33 -21.41 3.57
CA SER A 7 7.55 -22.51 4.16
C SER A 7 6.74 -22.07 5.38
N PHE A 8 7.17 -21.01 6.06
CA PHE A 8 6.47 -20.35 7.16
C PHE A 8 6.86 -18.87 7.21
N PHE A 9 5.98 -18.03 7.77
CA PHE A 9 6.28 -16.62 7.99
C PHE A 9 7.12 -16.48 9.28
N PRO A 10 8.30 -15.83 9.24
CA PRO A 10 9.11 -15.65 10.43
C PRO A 10 8.40 -14.75 11.44
N SER A 11 8.24 -15.20 12.69
CA SER A 11 7.60 -14.42 13.75
C SER A 11 8.48 -13.28 14.26
N GLU A 12 9.80 -13.41 14.10
CA GLU A 12 10.80 -12.46 14.56
C GLU A 12 11.15 -11.41 13.48
N PRO A 13 10.91 -10.11 13.71
CA PRO A 13 11.13 -9.05 12.70
C PRO A 13 12.56 -9.00 12.15
N HIS A 14 13.58 -9.18 13.00
CA HIS A 14 14.98 -9.10 12.60
C HIS A 14 15.40 -10.14 11.55
N LEU A 15 14.69 -11.28 11.45
CA LEU A 15 14.92 -12.27 10.39
C LEU A 15 14.44 -11.75 9.03
N ILE A 16 13.36 -10.97 9.02
CA ILE A 16 12.89 -10.28 7.81
C ILE A 16 13.88 -9.18 7.44
N ASP A 17 14.28 -8.36 8.41
CA ASP A 17 15.17 -7.23 8.17
C ASP A 17 16.56 -7.64 7.68
N SER A 18 17.09 -8.77 8.15
CA SER A 18 18.38 -9.29 7.71
C SER A 18 18.32 -10.00 6.34
N ALA A 19 17.16 -10.55 5.96
CA ALA A 19 17.00 -11.31 4.73
C ALA A 19 16.52 -10.48 3.53
N TYR A 20 15.76 -9.41 3.76
CA TYR A 20 15.08 -8.66 2.70
C TYR A 20 15.29 -7.16 2.85
N ASN A 21 15.75 -6.48 1.80
CA ASN A 21 15.95 -5.03 1.85
C ASN A 21 14.66 -4.20 1.74
N LEU A 22 13.55 -4.83 1.36
CA LEU A 22 12.25 -4.19 1.11
C LEU A 22 11.16 -5.23 1.37
N VAL A 23 10.05 -4.80 1.98
CA VAL A 23 8.86 -5.63 2.13
C VAL A 23 7.70 -5.00 1.37
N VAL A 24 6.98 -5.82 0.60
CA VAL A 24 5.76 -5.40 -0.10
C VAL A 24 4.55 -5.97 0.63
N ASP A 25 3.76 -5.07 1.19
CA ASP A 25 2.44 -5.35 1.72
C ASP A 25 1.42 -5.38 0.57
N ALA A 26 1.04 -6.60 0.20
CA ALA A 26 -0.01 -6.92 -0.76
C ALA A 26 -1.03 -7.90 -0.15
N ILE A 27 -1.25 -7.83 1.16
CA ILE A 27 -2.08 -8.79 1.90
C ILE A 27 -3.57 -8.49 1.69
N TYR A 28 -3.99 -7.24 1.92
CA TYR A 28 -5.36 -6.79 1.72
C TYR A 28 -5.43 -5.45 0.98
N GLY A 29 -6.34 -5.38 0.01
CA GLY A 29 -6.69 -4.14 -0.68
C GLY A 29 -8.02 -3.55 -0.20
N SER A 30 -8.47 -2.48 -0.87
CA SER A 30 -9.67 -1.71 -0.52
C SER A 30 -11.01 -2.49 -0.48
N CYS A 31 -11.05 -3.73 -0.99
CA CYS A 31 -12.24 -4.57 -0.94
C CYS A 31 -12.42 -5.31 0.40
N HIS A 32 -11.42 -5.34 1.27
CA HIS A 32 -11.51 -6.01 2.57
C HIS A 32 -12.17 -5.11 3.61
N LYS A 33 -13.27 -5.58 4.21
CA LYS A 33 -14.06 -4.82 5.20
C LYS A 33 -14.10 -5.47 6.59
N GLU A 34 -13.59 -6.69 6.70
CA GLU A 34 -13.66 -7.47 7.93
C GLU A 34 -12.45 -7.21 8.81
N ARG A 35 -12.59 -7.55 10.10
CA ARG A 35 -11.45 -7.51 11.01
C ARG A 35 -10.47 -8.62 10.62
N ILE A 36 -9.21 -8.26 10.46
CA ILE A 36 -8.14 -9.22 10.19
C ILE A 36 -7.92 -10.06 11.45
N THR A 37 -7.94 -11.38 11.29
CA THR A 37 -7.81 -12.36 12.37
C THR A 37 -6.86 -13.50 11.97
N GLY A 38 -6.54 -14.37 12.94
CA GLY A 38 -5.71 -15.55 12.71
C GLY A 38 -4.28 -15.20 12.26
N ASP A 39 -3.74 -16.01 11.36
CA ASP A 39 -2.34 -15.91 10.93
C ASP A 39 -2.01 -14.55 10.33
N PHE A 40 -2.92 -13.94 9.57
CA PHE A 40 -2.69 -12.62 8.98
C PHE A 40 -2.61 -11.51 10.03
N ALA A 41 -3.33 -11.62 11.15
CA ALA A 41 -3.17 -10.67 12.24
C ALA A 41 -1.75 -10.78 12.84
N SER A 42 -1.24 -12.00 13.02
CA SER A 42 0.15 -12.21 13.48
C SER A 42 1.17 -11.67 12.48
N VAL A 43 0.94 -11.86 11.18
CA VAL A 43 1.81 -11.32 10.11
C VAL A 43 1.87 -9.80 10.22
N LEU A 44 0.73 -9.12 10.33
CA LEU A 44 0.69 -7.66 10.46
C LEU A 44 1.39 -7.17 11.72
N GLU A 45 1.21 -7.85 12.86
CA GLU A 45 1.89 -7.49 14.12
C GLU A 45 3.42 -7.63 14.05
N THR A 46 3.94 -8.58 13.26
CA THR A 46 5.37 -8.68 12.98
C THR A 46 5.81 -7.58 12.00
N LEU A 47 5.04 -7.34 10.92
CA LEU A 47 5.35 -6.31 9.92
C LEU A 47 5.33 -4.88 10.48
N LYS A 48 4.57 -4.61 11.55
CA LYS A 48 4.62 -3.31 12.26
C LYS A 48 5.98 -3.02 12.91
N LYS A 49 6.79 -4.06 13.14
CA LYS A 49 8.03 -3.99 13.94
C LYS A 49 9.30 -4.11 13.11
N ILE A 50 9.19 -4.30 11.79
CA ILE A 50 10.36 -4.35 10.91
C ILE A 50 10.95 -2.94 10.78
N GLU A 51 12.25 -2.87 10.56
CA GLU A 51 12.95 -1.59 10.34
C GLU A 51 13.09 -1.28 8.85
N ASN A 52 13.09 -2.31 8.00
CA ASN A 52 13.27 -2.13 6.57
C ASN A 52 12.06 -1.46 5.90
N PRO A 53 12.28 -0.78 4.76
CA PRO A 53 11.21 -0.11 4.04
C PRO A 53 10.04 -1.03 3.68
N LEU A 54 8.85 -0.64 4.13
CA LEU A 54 7.58 -1.27 3.79
C LEU A 54 6.88 -0.47 2.69
N VAL A 55 6.37 -1.18 1.68
CA VAL A 55 5.58 -0.63 0.57
C VAL A 55 4.20 -1.25 0.58
N SER A 56 3.15 -0.45 0.74
CA SER A 56 1.77 -0.95 0.68
C SER A 56 1.14 -0.69 -0.67
N LEU A 57 0.49 -1.72 -1.22
CA LEU A 57 -0.27 -1.63 -2.46
C LEU A 57 -1.73 -1.30 -2.17
N ASP A 58 -2.25 -0.32 -2.88
CA ASP A 58 -3.61 0.22 -2.81
C ASP A 58 -3.96 0.95 -1.50
N ILE A 59 -3.93 0.22 -0.38
CA ILE A 59 -4.10 0.69 0.98
C ILE A 59 -3.15 -0.10 1.90
N PRO A 60 -2.66 0.45 3.02
CA PRO A 60 -1.92 -0.35 3.99
C PRO A 60 -2.83 -1.41 4.63
N SER A 61 -2.40 -2.67 4.65
CA SER A 61 -3.23 -3.76 5.15
C SER A 61 -3.64 -3.53 6.60
N GLY A 62 -4.94 -3.68 6.85
CA GLY A 62 -5.56 -3.45 8.16
C GLY A 62 -5.95 -2.00 8.44
N TRP A 63 -5.75 -1.08 7.50
CA TRP A 63 -6.29 0.27 7.60
C TRP A 63 -7.79 0.28 7.27
N ASP A 64 -8.53 1.16 7.96
CA ASP A 64 -9.86 1.55 7.50
C ASP A 64 -9.72 2.36 6.21
N ILE A 65 -10.63 2.14 5.24
CA ILE A 65 -10.55 2.73 3.90
C ILE A 65 -10.72 4.26 3.91
N GLU A 66 -11.32 4.82 4.97
CA GLU A 66 -11.53 6.26 5.09
C GLU A 66 -10.64 6.88 6.17
N ASN A 67 -10.64 6.29 7.35
CA ASN A 67 -10.05 6.88 8.56
C ASN A 67 -8.60 6.44 8.81
N GLY A 68 -8.07 5.53 8.00
CA GLY A 68 -6.74 4.94 8.20
C GLY A 68 -6.64 4.12 9.48
N CYS A 69 -5.41 3.99 10.01
CA CYS A 69 -5.17 3.34 11.30
C CYS A 69 -3.85 3.84 11.91
N LEU A 70 -3.92 4.60 13.01
CA LEU A 70 -2.71 5.13 13.68
C LEU A 70 -1.81 4.00 14.20
N ASP A 71 -2.40 2.95 14.78
CA ASP A 71 -1.68 1.78 15.28
C ASP A 71 -1.50 0.68 14.21
N GLY A 72 -1.76 1.03 12.94
CA GLY A 72 -1.66 0.14 11.78
C GLY A 72 -0.24 0.03 11.24
N LEU A 73 -0.11 -0.58 10.06
CA LEU A 73 1.15 -0.53 9.30
C LEU A 73 1.49 0.92 8.97
N GLN A 74 2.77 1.28 9.03
CA GLN A 74 3.29 2.60 8.69
C GLN A 74 4.26 2.49 7.52
N PRO A 75 3.75 2.29 6.28
CA PRO A 75 4.62 2.08 5.14
C PRO A 75 5.43 3.33 4.80
N SER A 76 6.66 3.11 4.34
CA SER A 76 7.52 4.16 3.79
C SER A 76 7.02 4.64 2.42
N MET A 77 6.30 3.77 1.70
CA MET A 77 5.71 4.05 0.40
C MET A 77 4.29 3.51 0.28
N LEU A 78 3.38 4.31 -0.28
CA LEU A 78 2.04 3.88 -0.67
C LEU A 78 1.89 3.95 -2.19
N ILE A 79 1.36 2.90 -2.80
CA ILE A 79 1.03 2.86 -4.23
C ILE A 79 -0.49 2.75 -4.37
N SER A 80 -1.18 3.89 -4.53
CA SER A 80 -2.62 3.89 -4.80
C SER A 80 -2.91 3.41 -6.22
N LEU A 81 -3.90 2.54 -6.39
CA LEU A 81 -4.30 2.03 -7.70
C LEU A 81 -5.58 2.70 -8.17
N THR A 82 -5.63 3.11 -9.44
CA THR A 82 -6.74 3.82 -10.10
C THR A 82 -6.93 5.25 -9.58
N CYS A 83 -7.18 5.39 -8.28
CA CYS A 83 -7.24 6.64 -7.53
C CYS A 83 -6.85 6.38 -6.05
N PRO A 84 -6.34 7.38 -5.33
CA PRO A 84 -6.14 7.25 -3.89
C PRO A 84 -7.46 7.07 -3.16
N LYS A 85 -7.45 6.21 -2.14
CA LYS A 85 -8.55 6.07 -1.18
C LYS A 85 -8.46 7.16 -0.14
N LEU A 86 -9.56 7.45 0.55
CA LEU A 86 -9.61 8.48 1.59
C LEU A 86 -8.58 8.25 2.71
N CYS A 87 -8.30 6.98 3.06
CA CYS A 87 -7.27 6.66 4.03
C CYS A 87 -5.87 7.16 3.66
N ALA A 88 -5.59 7.42 2.39
CA ALA A 88 -4.31 7.97 1.95
C ALA A 88 -4.04 9.38 2.50
N HIS A 89 -5.07 10.11 2.96
CA HIS A 89 -4.87 11.37 3.70
C HIS A 89 -4.14 11.17 5.04
N HIS A 90 -4.20 9.96 5.60
CA HIS A 90 -3.51 9.60 6.84
C HIS A 90 -2.11 9.04 6.60
N PHE A 91 -1.67 8.89 5.34
CA PHE A 91 -0.35 8.39 4.99
C PHE A 91 0.76 9.41 5.34
N GLN A 92 1.75 8.95 6.11
CA GLN A 92 2.87 9.79 6.59
C GLN A 92 4.23 9.37 6.02
N GLY A 93 4.26 8.37 5.12
CA GLY A 93 5.49 7.90 4.51
C GLY A 93 6.09 8.88 3.51
N GLN A 94 7.28 8.55 3.01
CA GLN A 94 8.09 9.44 2.17
C GLN A 94 7.62 9.47 0.71
N HIS A 95 6.99 8.40 0.24
CA HIS A 95 6.67 8.23 -1.17
C HIS A 95 5.21 7.82 -1.36
N HIS A 96 4.45 8.62 -2.09
CA HIS A 96 3.11 8.25 -2.55
C HIS A 96 3.13 8.19 -4.06
N TYR A 97 2.76 7.05 -4.63
CA TYR A 97 2.61 6.88 -6.07
C TYR A 97 1.15 6.56 -6.41
N LEU A 98 0.72 7.08 -7.55
CA LEU A 98 -0.51 6.69 -8.21
C LEU A 98 -0.15 5.78 -9.39
N GLY A 99 -0.58 4.54 -9.33
CA GLY A 99 -0.51 3.59 -10.42
C GLY A 99 -1.86 3.40 -11.10
N GLY A 100 -1.82 2.84 -12.31
CA GLY A 100 -3.03 2.47 -13.05
C GLY A 100 -3.39 3.43 -14.18
N TRP A 101 -2.44 3.68 -15.10
CA TRP A 101 -2.73 4.26 -16.42
C TRP A 101 -3.53 3.27 -17.28
N TYR A 102 -4.76 3.01 -16.88
CA TYR A 102 -5.76 2.31 -17.68
C TYR A 102 -7.17 2.78 -17.37
N THR A 103 -7.34 3.79 -16.50
CA THR A 103 -8.64 4.42 -16.23
C THR A 103 -9.17 5.09 -17.50
N PRO A 104 -10.30 4.64 -18.05
CA PRO A 104 -10.91 5.29 -19.20
C PRO A 104 -11.30 6.73 -18.86
N ARG A 105 -11.05 7.67 -19.78
CA ARG A 105 -11.39 9.10 -19.61
C ARG A 105 -12.85 9.34 -19.23
N THR A 106 -13.76 8.47 -19.65
CA THR A 106 -15.18 8.54 -19.26
C THR A 106 -15.38 8.35 -17.77
N LEU A 107 -14.69 7.39 -17.13
CA LEU A 107 -14.75 7.19 -15.69
C LEU A 107 -14.11 8.34 -14.94
N GLU A 108 -12.98 8.86 -15.44
CA GLU A 108 -12.33 10.03 -14.86
C GLU A 108 -13.29 11.24 -14.78
N ILE A 109 -14.02 11.51 -15.86
CA ILE A 109 -14.98 12.62 -15.91
C ILE A 109 -16.20 12.34 -15.03
N TRP A 110 -16.77 11.14 -15.07
CA TRP A 110 -17.98 10.82 -14.31
C TRP A 110 -17.79 10.82 -12.80
N TYR A 111 -16.60 10.41 -12.34
CA TYR A 111 -16.26 10.37 -10.93
C TYR A 111 -15.41 11.57 -10.49
N GLU A 112 -15.20 12.56 -11.37
CA GLU A 112 -14.42 13.78 -11.10
C GLU A 112 -13.05 13.46 -10.46
N LEU A 113 -12.37 12.44 -10.98
CA LEU A 113 -11.16 11.89 -10.35
C LEU A 113 -9.95 12.83 -10.39
N ASN A 114 -9.97 13.84 -11.26
CA ASN A 114 -8.91 14.83 -11.43
C ASN A 114 -7.51 14.18 -11.51
N LEU A 115 -7.37 13.15 -12.34
CA LEU A 115 -6.15 12.35 -12.38
C LEU A 115 -4.98 13.18 -12.96
N PRO A 116 -3.76 13.01 -12.44
CA PRO A 116 -2.60 13.68 -12.99
C PRO A 116 -2.28 13.13 -14.40
N GLN A 117 -1.71 13.99 -15.23
CA GLN A 117 -1.14 13.55 -16.50
C GLN A 117 0.19 12.84 -16.21
N TYR A 118 0.31 11.55 -16.51
CA TYR A 118 1.61 10.89 -16.37
C TYR A 118 2.51 11.23 -17.55
N ALA A 119 3.82 11.19 -17.32
CA ALA A 119 4.80 11.57 -18.32
C ALA A 119 5.02 10.44 -19.34
N GLY A 120 4.88 10.75 -20.64
CA GLY A 120 5.20 9.80 -21.72
C GLY A 120 4.44 8.47 -21.63
N MET A 121 5.18 7.40 -21.34
CA MET A 121 4.65 6.03 -21.17
C MET A 121 4.80 5.53 -19.72
N ASP A 122 4.95 6.43 -18.75
CA ASP A 122 5.10 6.05 -17.35
C ASP A 122 3.81 5.41 -16.83
N TYR A 123 3.93 4.31 -16.09
CA TYR A 123 2.78 3.59 -15.51
C TYR A 123 2.49 3.99 -14.06
N ALA A 124 3.30 4.89 -13.50
CA ALA A 124 3.19 5.42 -12.14
C ALA A 124 3.48 6.91 -12.13
N TYR A 125 2.73 7.67 -11.32
CA TYR A 125 2.92 9.09 -11.08
C TYR A 125 3.26 9.31 -9.60
N GLN A 126 4.34 10.04 -9.30
CA GLN A 126 4.67 10.39 -7.92
C GLN A 126 3.69 11.47 -7.42
N ALA A 127 2.77 11.08 -6.55
CA ALA A 127 1.84 11.98 -5.90
C ALA A 127 2.57 12.82 -4.84
N TYR A 128 2.54 14.14 -4.99
CA TYR A 128 2.87 15.05 -3.91
C TYR A 128 1.60 15.27 -3.09
N GLN A 129 1.70 15.24 -1.76
CA GLN A 129 0.60 15.32 -0.76
C GLN A 129 -0.38 16.52 -0.91
N LYS A 130 -0.28 17.34 -1.96
CA LYS A 130 -1.02 18.59 -2.17
C LYS A 130 -2.23 18.49 -3.10
N HIS A 131 -2.62 17.33 -3.61
CA HIS A 131 -3.62 17.27 -4.70
C HIS A 131 -4.75 16.25 -4.54
N TYR A 132 -5.17 15.94 -3.31
CA TYR A 132 -6.46 15.28 -3.07
C TYR A 132 -7.23 16.04 -2.00
#